data_AF-A0AAW1BPW6-F1
#
_entry.id   AF-A0AAW1BPW6-F1
#
_cell.length_a   1.000
_cell.length_b   1.000
_cell.length_c   1.000
_cell.angle_alpha   90.00
_cell.angle_beta   90.00
_cell.angle_gamma   90.00
#
_symmetry.space_group_name_H-M   'P 1'
#
loop_
_entity.id
_entity.type
_entity.pdbx_description
1 polymer ?
#
loop_
_entity_poly.entity_id
_entity_poly.type
_entity_poly.pdbx_seq_one_letter_code
_entity_poly.pdbx_strand_id
1 'polypeptide(L)'
;MESSQESVISRDIHRTFPAHEYFKDTGGDGQDSLYKICKAYSVYDEEIGYCQGHSFLAAVLLLHMPEEQAFCVLVKIMYDYGLRELYKNNLEGLRTKFYQLEKLTQEQLPDLYNHFVEQNLEAHMYASQWFLTLFTAKFPLCMVFHIIDLLLCEGLNVIFNVALALLKTSKEDLLQADFEGALKFFRVQLPKRYRAEENARRLMEQACNVKVKLIILDIFDIK
;
A
#
# COMPACT_ATOMS: atom_id res chain seq x y z
N MET A 1 9.83 -19.97 -19.43
CA MET A 1 9.89 -20.37 -18.01
C MET A 1 8.48 -20.32 -17.47
N GLU A 2 8.02 -21.40 -16.83
CA GLU A 2 6.67 -21.48 -16.25
C GLU A 2 6.66 -20.87 -14.84
N SER A 3 5.57 -20.18 -14.47
CA SER A 3 5.41 -19.65 -13.11
C SER A 3 4.77 -20.71 -12.24
N SER A 4 5.33 -20.99 -11.05
CA SER A 4 4.69 -21.87 -10.06
C SER A 4 3.46 -21.24 -9.40
N GLN A 5 3.19 -19.95 -9.67
CA GLN A 5 2.21 -19.13 -8.98
C GLN A 5 1.02 -18.71 -9.86
N GLU A 6 0.82 -19.36 -11.01
CA GLU A 6 -0.24 -19.00 -11.97
C GLU A 6 -1.64 -18.98 -11.35
N SER A 7 -1.96 -19.93 -10.46
CA SER A 7 -3.26 -19.97 -9.78
C SER A 7 -3.48 -18.76 -8.86
N VAL A 8 -2.42 -18.30 -8.19
CA VAL A 8 -2.45 -17.14 -7.29
C VAL A 8 -2.59 -15.86 -8.10
N ILE A 9 -1.83 -15.72 -9.19
CA ILE A 9 -1.88 -14.59 -10.12
C ILE A 9 -3.29 -14.46 -10.72
N SER A 10 -3.83 -15.54 -11.29
CA SER A 10 -5.16 -15.55 -11.89
C SER A 10 -6.23 -15.12 -10.89
N ARG A 11 -6.22 -15.66 -9.65
CA ARG A 11 -7.18 -15.27 -8.62
C ARG A 11 -7.10 -13.78 -8.27
N ASP A 12 -5.90 -13.22 -8.27
CA ASP A 12 -5.69 -11.81 -7.97
C ASP A 12 -6.19 -10.90 -9.09
N ILE A 13 -5.95 -11.25 -10.34
CA ILE A 13 -6.43 -10.46 -11.50
C ILE A 13 -7.95 -10.31 -11.48
N HIS A 14 -8.71 -11.38 -11.21
CA HIS A 14 -10.17 -11.33 -11.15
C HIS A 14 -10.73 -10.35 -10.10
N ARG A 15 -9.93 -10.00 -9.07
CA ARG A 15 -10.34 -9.06 -8.02
C ARG A 15 -9.65 -7.70 -8.11
N THR A 16 -8.80 -7.49 -9.12
CA THR A 16 -8.05 -6.24 -9.30
C THR A 16 -8.85 -5.28 -10.17
N PHE A 17 -9.39 -4.24 -9.52
CA PHE A 17 -10.23 -3.20 -10.14
C PHE A 17 -11.32 -3.74 -11.10
N PRO A 18 -12.14 -4.74 -10.70
CA PRO A 18 -13.03 -5.46 -11.62
C PRO A 18 -14.17 -4.59 -12.18
N ALA A 19 -14.42 -3.42 -11.59
CA ALA A 19 -15.40 -2.45 -12.08
C ALA A 19 -14.78 -1.37 -12.99
N HIS A 20 -13.47 -1.39 -13.21
CA HIS A 20 -12.79 -0.43 -14.08
C HIS A 20 -12.93 -0.85 -15.54
N GLU A 21 -13.26 0.09 -16.43
CA GLU A 21 -13.55 -0.18 -17.85
C GLU A 21 -12.45 -1.00 -18.56
N TYR A 22 -11.19 -0.79 -18.19
CA TYR A 22 -10.05 -1.50 -18.78
C TYR A 22 -9.86 -2.94 -18.26
N PHE A 23 -10.38 -3.27 -17.07
CA PHE A 23 -10.15 -4.57 -16.41
C PHE A 23 -11.42 -5.40 -16.21
N LYS A 24 -12.60 -4.86 -16.56
CA LYS A 24 -13.90 -5.49 -16.31
C LYS A 24 -14.16 -6.77 -17.11
N ASP A 25 -13.59 -6.87 -18.31
CA ASP A 25 -13.86 -7.98 -19.23
C ASP A 25 -12.89 -9.14 -18.95
N THR A 26 -13.44 -10.28 -18.54
CA THR A 26 -12.66 -11.51 -18.33
C THR A 26 -12.02 -11.94 -19.65
N GLY A 27 -10.69 -12.03 -19.67
CA GLY A 27 -9.93 -12.33 -20.88
C GLY A 27 -9.82 -11.17 -21.87
N GLY A 28 -10.22 -9.96 -21.48
CA GLY A 28 -9.93 -8.74 -22.24
C GLY A 28 -8.46 -8.32 -22.11
N ASP A 29 -8.02 -7.43 -23.01
CA ASP A 29 -6.62 -7.01 -23.14
C ASP A 29 -6.01 -6.52 -21.82
N GLY A 30 -6.77 -5.77 -21.01
CA GLY A 30 -6.27 -5.28 -19.72
C GLY A 30 -5.96 -6.39 -18.72
N GLN A 31 -6.78 -7.44 -18.65
CA GLN A 31 -6.51 -8.60 -17.79
C GLN A 31 -5.36 -9.46 -18.34
N ASP A 32 -5.27 -9.62 -19.66
CA ASP A 32 -4.19 -10.36 -20.31
C ASP A 32 -2.82 -9.69 -20.10
N SER A 33 -2.72 -8.38 -20.33
CA SER A 33 -1.50 -7.60 -20.03
C SER A 33 -1.13 -7.67 -18.55
N LEU A 34 -2.12 -7.57 -17.65
CA LEU A 34 -1.86 -7.69 -16.22
C LEU A 34 -1.33 -9.08 -15.85
N TYR A 35 -1.85 -10.14 -16.47
CA TYR A 35 -1.36 -11.51 -16.31
C TYR A 35 0.09 -11.64 -16.76
N LYS A 36 0.43 -11.12 -17.96
CA LYS A 36 1.80 -11.16 -18.48
C LYS A 36 2.79 -10.45 -17.57
N ILE A 37 2.46 -9.24 -17.10
CA ILE A 37 3.32 -8.48 -16.17
C ILE A 37 3.54 -9.27 -14.88
N CYS A 38 2.46 -9.77 -14.26
CA CYS A 38 2.56 -10.50 -12.99
C CYS A 38 3.31 -11.82 -13.14
N LYS A 39 3.09 -12.55 -14.23
CA LYS A 39 3.80 -13.79 -14.56
C LYS A 39 5.27 -13.52 -14.84
N ALA A 40 5.59 -12.49 -15.62
CA ALA A 40 6.97 -12.08 -15.87
C ALA A 40 7.69 -11.73 -14.55
N TYR A 41 7.05 -10.96 -13.67
CA TYR A 41 7.63 -10.62 -12.36
C TYR A 41 7.88 -11.86 -11.50
N SER A 42 6.93 -12.81 -11.49
CA SER A 42 7.05 -14.04 -10.69
C SER A 42 8.25 -14.92 -11.07
N VAL A 43 8.71 -14.81 -12.32
CA VAL A 43 9.89 -15.52 -12.83
C VAL A 43 11.14 -14.66 -12.67
N TYR A 44 11.01 -13.34 -12.80
CA TYR A 44 12.14 -12.41 -12.69
C TYR A 44 12.70 -12.36 -11.26
N ASP A 45 11.83 -12.28 -10.26
CA ASP A 45 12.23 -12.27 -8.85
C ASP A 45 12.17 -13.69 -8.27
N GLU A 46 13.22 -14.49 -8.49
CA GLU A 46 13.28 -15.89 -8.05
C GLU A 46 13.24 -16.06 -6.52
N GLU A 47 13.56 -15.01 -5.75
CA GLU A 47 13.64 -15.07 -4.29
C GLU A 47 12.25 -14.96 -3.63
N ILE A 48 11.44 -13.97 -4.03
CA ILE A 48 10.10 -13.76 -3.45
C ILE A 48 8.95 -14.14 -4.40
N GLY A 49 9.20 -14.19 -5.71
CA GLY A 49 8.20 -14.40 -6.74
C GLY A 49 7.06 -13.38 -6.71
N TYR A 50 5.91 -13.79 -7.22
CA TYR A 50 4.66 -13.04 -7.10
C TYR A 50 4.09 -13.14 -5.67
N CYS A 51 3.92 -12.00 -5.02
CA CYS A 51 3.21 -11.93 -3.75
C CYS A 51 1.78 -11.42 -3.96
N GLN A 52 0.86 -11.94 -3.15
CA GLN A 52 -0.56 -11.58 -3.23
C GLN A 52 -0.75 -10.07 -3.05
N GLY A 53 -1.41 -9.43 -4.01
CA GLY A 53 -1.65 -7.99 -4.05
C GLY A 53 -0.77 -7.22 -5.06
N HIS A 54 0.31 -7.80 -5.60
CA HIS A 54 1.15 -7.13 -6.61
C HIS A 54 0.36 -6.71 -7.86
N SER A 55 -0.67 -7.47 -8.24
CA SER A 55 -1.52 -7.12 -9.38
C SER A 55 -2.19 -5.74 -9.26
N PHE A 56 -2.50 -5.25 -8.05
CA PHE A 56 -3.09 -3.91 -7.88
C PHE A 56 -2.09 -2.81 -8.24
N LEU A 57 -0.83 -2.96 -7.83
CA LEU A 57 0.23 -2.02 -8.21
C LEU A 57 0.51 -2.09 -9.72
N ALA A 58 0.64 -3.30 -10.27
CA ALA A 58 0.86 -3.50 -11.70
C ALA A 58 -0.27 -2.90 -12.54
N ALA A 59 -1.53 -3.04 -12.10
CA ALA A 59 -2.68 -2.45 -12.76
C ALA A 59 -2.65 -0.92 -12.73
N VAL A 60 -2.27 -0.30 -11.60
CA VAL A 60 -2.11 1.16 -11.51
C VAL A 60 -1.08 1.69 -12.49
N LEU A 61 0.05 1.00 -12.64
CA LEU A 61 1.07 1.35 -13.64
C LEU A 61 0.54 1.18 -15.06
N LEU A 62 -0.09 0.04 -15.35
CA LEU A 62 -0.62 -0.30 -16.68
C LEU A 62 -1.71 0.66 -17.16
N LEU A 63 -2.44 1.33 -16.25
CA LEU A 63 -3.38 2.39 -16.60
C LEU A 63 -2.72 3.65 -17.19
N HIS A 64 -1.40 3.82 -17.00
CA HIS A 64 -0.67 5.04 -17.39
C HIS A 64 0.44 4.79 -18.40
N MET A 65 0.80 3.53 -18.67
CA MET A 65 1.90 3.21 -19.57
C MET A 65 1.71 1.84 -20.24
N PRO A 66 2.33 1.60 -21.41
CA PRO A 66 2.31 0.30 -22.08
C PRO A 66 2.84 -0.84 -21.20
N GLU A 67 2.42 -2.07 -21.52
CA GLU A 67 2.70 -3.30 -20.77
C GLU A 67 4.18 -3.46 -20.38
N GLU A 68 5.10 -3.33 -21.34
CA GLU A 68 6.55 -3.47 -21.09
C GLU A 68 7.09 -2.41 -20.15
N GLN A 69 6.60 -1.17 -20.28
CA GLN A 69 7.02 -0.06 -19.41
C GLN A 69 6.48 -0.25 -18.00
N ALA A 70 5.23 -0.72 -17.86
CA ALA A 70 4.64 -1.04 -16.56
C ALA A 70 5.43 -2.12 -15.83
N PHE A 71 5.89 -3.16 -16.55
CA PHE A 71 6.79 -4.16 -16.00
C PHE A 71 8.13 -3.54 -15.54
N CYS A 72 8.78 -2.72 -16.38
CA CYS A 72 10.03 -2.06 -16.03
C CYS A 72 9.90 -1.18 -14.77
N VAL A 73 8.85 -0.38 -14.67
CA VAL A 73 8.59 0.46 -13.49
C VAL A 73 8.25 -0.38 -12.26
N LEU A 74 7.49 -1.48 -12.42
CA LEU A 74 7.23 -2.41 -11.33
C LEU A 74 8.54 -2.97 -10.76
N VAL A 75 9.45 -3.43 -11.63
CA VAL A 75 10.78 -3.92 -11.21
C VAL A 75 11.55 -2.84 -10.45
N LYS A 76 11.53 -1.58 -10.94
CA LYS A 76 12.16 -0.45 -10.23
C LYS A 76 11.55 -0.21 -8.85
N ILE A 77 10.22 -0.20 -8.71
CA ILE A 77 9.57 -0.02 -7.41
C ILE A 77 9.95 -1.17 -6.46
N MET A 78 10.00 -2.40 -6.97
CA MET A 78 10.32 -3.56 -6.16
C MET A 78 11.77 -3.59 -5.69
N TYR A 79 12.73 -3.36 -6.60
CA TYR A 79 14.17 -3.46 -6.30
C TYR A 79 14.77 -2.13 -5.85
N ASP A 80 14.69 -1.08 -6.67
CA ASP A 80 15.38 0.19 -6.44
C ASP A 80 14.71 1.02 -5.32
N TYR A 81 13.38 0.98 -5.21
CA TYR A 81 12.65 1.64 -4.10
C TYR A 81 12.48 0.72 -2.88
N GLY A 82 12.95 -0.53 -2.94
CA GLY A 82 13.02 -1.45 -1.81
C GLY A 82 11.69 -2.04 -1.34
N LEU A 83 10.61 -1.99 -2.15
CA LEU A 83 9.32 -2.57 -1.74
C LEU A 83 9.43 -4.10 -1.50
N ARG A 84 10.27 -4.81 -2.27
CA ARG A 84 10.45 -6.26 -2.13
C ARG A 84 11.03 -6.66 -0.76
N GLU A 85 11.81 -5.80 -0.13
CA GLU A 85 12.44 -6.07 1.16
C GLU A 85 11.39 -6.24 2.29
N LEU A 86 10.18 -5.69 2.10
CA LEU A 86 9.07 -5.91 3.04
C LEU A 86 8.52 -7.34 3.02
N TYR A 87 8.75 -8.08 1.92
CA TYR A 87 8.25 -9.46 1.73
C TYR A 87 9.24 -10.52 2.21
N LYS A 88 10.52 -10.17 2.38
CA LYS A 88 11.59 -11.10 2.74
C LYS A 88 11.58 -11.52 4.20
N ASN A 89 12.33 -12.59 4.50
CA ASN A 89 12.66 -13.04 5.86
C ASN A 89 11.43 -13.13 6.76
N ASN A 90 10.36 -13.76 6.25
CA ASN A 90 9.08 -13.85 6.93
C ASN A 90 8.55 -12.47 7.35
N LEU A 91 8.55 -11.48 6.45
CA LEU A 91 8.03 -10.12 6.66
C LEU A 91 8.77 -9.31 7.75
N GLU A 92 10.08 -9.53 7.93
CA GLU A 92 10.88 -8.80 8.92
C GLU A 92 10.88 -7.29 8.63
N GLY A 93 11.13 -6.89 7.39
CA GLY A 93 11.11 -5.48 6.98
C GLY A 93 9.75 -4.82 7.25
N LEU A 94 8.65 -5.53 6.99
CA LEU A 94 7.31 -5.04 7.28
C LEU A 94 7.05 -4.85 8.78
N ARG A 95 7.47 -5.80 9.63
CA ARG A 95 7.36 -5.66 11.10
C ARG A 95 8.11 -4.44 11.61
N THR A 96 9.28 -4.15 11.05
CA THR A 96 10.02 -2.92 11.34
C THR A 96 9.19 -1.68 10.97
N LYS A 97 8.54 -1.66 9.80
CA LYS A 97 7.66 -0.56 9.41
C LYS A 97 6.47 -0.38 10.36
N PHE A 98 5.89 -1.45 10.90
CA PHE A 98 4.83 -1.35 11.92
C PHE A 98 5.31 -0.67 13.19
N TYR A 99 6.45 -1.10 13.73
CA TYR A 99 7.02 -0.49 14.93
C TYR A 99 7.32 1.01 14.70
N GLN A 100 7.88 1.36 13.55
CA GLN A 100 8.14 2.75 13.17
C GLN A 100 6.85 3.58 13.12
N LEU A 101 5.78 3.04 12.53
CA LEU A 101 4.47 3.71 12.47
C LEU A 101 3.88 3.91 13.87
N GLU A 102 3.99 2.90 14.74
CA GLU A 102 3.53 2.99 16.13
C GLU A 102 4.30 4.04 16.91
N LYS A 103 5.63 4.13 16.74
CA LYS A 103 6.45 5.18 17.36
C LYS A 103 6.12 6.58 16.86
N LEU A 104 5.91 6.74 15.56
CA LEU A 104 5.47 8.01 14.99
C LEU A 104 4.07 8.39 15.50
N THR A 105 3.16 7.42 15.64
CA THR A 105 1.82 7.65 16.18
C THR A 105 1.89 8.01 17.66
N GLN A 106 2.73 7.34 18.45
CA GLN A 106 2.99 7.66 19.86
C GLN A 106 3.47 9.10 20.04
N GLU A 107 4.35 9.58 19.16
CA GLU A 107 4.91 10.93 19.25
C GLU A 107 3.92 12.00 18.76
N GLN A 108 3.24 11.76 17.63
CA GLN A 108 2.45 12.80 16.95
C GLN A 108 0.96 12.77 17.26
N LEU A 109 0.44 11.62 17.69
CA LEU A 109 -0.98 11.36 17.99
C LEU A 109 -1.08 10.53 19.30
N PRO A 110 -0.51 11.02 20.43
CA PRO A 110 -0.31 10.22 21.65
C PRO A 110 -1.61 9.68 22.25
N ASP A 111 -2.70 10.43 22.17
CA ASP A 111 -4.01 10.01 22.62
C ASP A 111 -4.59 8.88 21.77
N LEU A 112 -4.46 8.97 20.44
CA LEU A 112 -4.85 7.88 19.54
C LEU A 112 -4.00 6.62 19.77
N TYR A 113 -2.69 6.79 19.95
CA TYR A 113 -1.78 5.68 20.26
C TYR A 113 -2.19 4.98 21.57
N ASN A 114 -2.43 5.74 22.64
CA ASN A 114 -2.83 5.17 23.93
C ASN A 114 -4.16 4.41 23.82
N HIS A 115 -5.13 4.97 23.10
CA HIS A 115 -6.40 4.30 22.81
C HIS A 115 -6.22 2.97 22.08
N PHE A 116 -5.34 2.93 21.07
CA PHE A 116 -5.01 1.68 20.37
C PHE A 116 -4.34 0.65 21.28
N VAL A 117 -3.43 1.08 22.16
CA VAL A 117 -2.79 0.20 23.15
C VAL A 117 -3.84 -0.36 24.12
N GLU A 118 -4.75 0.46 24.65
CA GLU A 118 -5.81 0.03 25.56
C GLU A 118 -6.74 -1.01 24.91
N GLN A 119 -6.95 -0.91 23.60
CA GLN A 119 -7.76 -1.85 22.83
C GLN A 119 -7.01 -3.06 22.27
N ASN A 120 -5.69 -3.16 22.49
CA ASN A 120 -4.82 -4.15 21.85
C ASN A 120 -4.90 -4.11 20.30
N LEU A 121 -5.03 -2.92 19.73
CA LEU A 121 -5.08 -2.70 18.29
C LEU A 121 -3.68 -2.36 17.76
N GLU A 122 -3.00 -3.36 17.20
CA GLU A 122 -1.64 -3.24 16.68
C GLU A 122 -1.62 -2.83 15.19
N ALA A 123 -0.53 -2.18 14.75
CA ALA A 123 -0.41 -1.69 13.38
C ALA A 123 -0.53 -2.77 12.31
N HIS A 124 -0.07 -4.00 12.59
CA HIS A 124 -0.17 -5.11 11.64
C HIS A 124 -1.63 -5.43 11.24
N MET A 125 -2.60 -5.13 12.10
CA MET A 125 -4.02 -5.45 11.89
C MET A 125 -4.69 -4.53 10.86
N TYR A 126 -4.18 -3.31 10.66
CA TYR A 126 -4.78 -2.33 9.74
C TYR A 126 -3.84 -1.78 8.66
N ALA A 127 -2.52 -1.75 8.91
CA ALA A 127 -1.56 -1.10 8.03
C ALA A 127 -0.82 -2.05 7.08
N SER A 128 -0.97 -3.38 7.22
CA SER A 128 -0.28 -4.37 6.37
C SER A 128 -0.41 -4.07 4.88
N GLN A 129 -1.64 -3.81 4.40
CA GLN A 129 -1.87 -3.51 2.99
C GLN A 129 -1.42 -2.11 2.57
N TRP A 130 -1.33 -1.17 3.51
CA TRP A 130 -0.85 0.18 3.22
C TRP A 130 0.61 0.14 2.75
N PHE A 131 1.44 -0.61 3.46
CA PHE A 131 2.85 -0.82 3.11
C PHE A 131 3.03 -1.78 1.94
N LEU A 132 2.45 -2.99 2.02
CA LEU A 132 2.71 -4.03 1.02
C LEU A 132 2.18 -3.67 -0.38
N THR A 133 1.03 -2.98 -0.44
CA THR A 133 0.38 -2.67 -1.72
C THR A 133 0.45 -1.20 -2.08
N LEU A 134 1.15 -0.37 -1.30
CA LEU A 134 1.19 1.09 -1.51
C LEU A 134 -0.22 1.69 -1.60
N PHE A 135 -1.12 1.23 -0.71
CA PHE A 135 -2.55 1.56 -0.67
C PHE A 135 -3.41 1.11 -1.87
N THR A 136 -2.82 0.52 -2.92
CA THR A 136 -3.51 0.19 -4.19
C THR A 136 -4.64 -0.83 -4.04
N ALA A 137 -4.58 -1.71 -3.03
CA ALA A 137 -5.57 -2.78 -2.84
C ALA A 137 -6.94 -2.32 -2.28
N LYS A 138 -7.01 -1.14 -1.64
CA LYS A 138 -8.21 -0.71 -0.91
C LYS A 138 -8.65 0.72 -1.19
N PHE A 139 -7.72 1.61 -1.52
CA PHE A 139 -8.01 3.02 -1.70
C PHE A 139 -8.41 3.35 -3.15
N PRO A 140 -9.21 4.40 -3.37
CA PRO A 140 -9.63 4.82 -4.70
C PRO A 140 -8.45 5.21 -5.59
N LEU A 141 -8.57 4.95 -6.90
CA LEU A 141 -7.52 5.19 -7.89
C LEU A 141 -6.99 6.64 -7.88
N CYS A 142 -7.87 7.64 -7.78
CA CYS A 142 -7.47 9.05 -7.73
C CYS A 142 -6.51 9.37 -6.57
N MET A 143 -6.71 8.75 -5.40
CA MET A 143 -5.79 8.88 -4.28
C MET A 143 -4.49 8.10 -4.51
N VAL A 144 -4.61 6.88 -5.03
CA VAL A 144 -3.46 6.00 -5.25
C VAL A 144 -2.49 6.58 -6.27
N PHE A 145 -2.98 7.25 -7.33
CA PHE A 145 -2.11 7.88 -8.33
C PHE A 145 -1.19 8.94 -7.70
N HIS A 146 -1.73 9.81 -6.85
CA HIS A 146 -0.91 10.78 -6.12
C HIS A 146 0.11 10.12 -5.17
N ILE A 147 -0.24 8.99 -4.55
CA ILE A 147 0.70 8.24 -3.71
C ILE A 147 1.85 7.70 -4.54
N ILE A 148 1.58 7.18 -5.74
CA ILE A 148 2.63 6.71 -6.66
C ILE A 148 3.50 7.86 -7.15
N ASP A 149 2.92 9.02 -7.47
CA ASP A 149 3.69 10.23 -7.83
C ASP A 149 4.69 10.60 -6.74
N LEU A 150 4.22 10.71 -5.49
CA LEU A 150 5.08 11.05 -4.36
C LEU A 150 6.09 9.94 -4.04
N LEU A 151 5.72 8.67 -4.16
CA LEU A 151 6.63 7.55 -3.94
C LEU A 151 7.77 7.54 -4.95
N LEU A 152 7.47 7.77 -6.23
CA LEU A 152 8.49 7.81 -7.27
C LEU A 152 9.42 9.03 -7.11
N CYS A 153 8.91 10.14 -6.56
CA CYS A 153 9.68 11.36 -6.33
C CYS A 153 10.51 11.34 -5.03
N GLU A 154 9.92 10.89 -3.92
CA GLU A 154 10.50 11.02 -2.56
C GLU A 154 10.89 9.69 -1.92
N GLY A 155 10.51 8.56 -2.52
CA GLY A 155 10.83 7.22 -2.04
C GLY A 155 9.78 6.60 -1.13
N LEU A 156 10.07 5.39 -0.64
CA LEU A 156 9.12 4.54 0.09
C LEU A 156 8.65 5.13 1.43
N ASN A 157 9.41 6.08 2.00
CA ASN A 157 9.09 6.71 3.28
C ASN A 157 7.78 7.53 3.24
N VAL A 158 7.34 7.97 2.05
CA VAL A 158 6.05 8.66 1.88
C VAL A 158 4.87 7.86 2.44
N ILE A 159 4.98 6.52 2.49
CA ILE A 159 3.93 5.66 3.03
C ILE A 159 3.65 5.98 4.51
N PHE A 160 4.66 6.39 5.28
CA PHE A 160 4.46 6.88 6.65
C PHE A 160 3.73 8.22 6.69
N ASN A 161 4.09 9.16 5.81
CA ASN A 161 3.42 10.45 5.69
C ASN A 161 1.91 10.28 5.44
N VAL A 162 1.56 9.42 4.48
CA VAL A 162 0.17 9.12 4.13
C VAL A 162 -0.54 8.39 5.27
N ALA A 163 0.10 7.38 5.89
CA ALA A 163 -0.47 6.67 7.03
C ALA A 163 -0.78 7.60 8.21
N LEU A 164 0.14 8.48 8.57
CA LEU A 164 -0.06 9.46 9.64
C LEU A 164 -1.13 10.50 9.29
N ALA A 165 -1.18 10.97 8.04
CA ALA A 165 -2.24 11.88 7.59
C ALA A 165 -3.62 11.22 7.68
N LEU A 166 -3.74 9.94 7.30
CA LEU A 166 -4.97 9.16 7.43
C LEU A 166 -5.42 9.02 8.89
N LEU A 167 -4.49 8.65 9.78
CA LEU A 167 -4.75 8.52 11.22
C LEU A 167 -5.13 9.86 11.85
N LYS A 168 -4.39 10.93 11.55
CA LYS A 168 -4.66 12.28 12.05
C LYS A 168 -6.02 12.80 11.62
N THR A 169 -6.40 12.60 10.36
CA THR A 169 -7.69 13.06 9.81
C THR A 169 -8.87 12.26 10.33
N SER A 170 -8.63 11.02 10.77
CA SER A 170 -9.66 10.10 11.26
C SER A 170 -9.67 9.97 12.79
N LYS A 171 -8.86 10.77 13.49
CA LYS A 171 -8.57 10.63 14.91
C LYS A 171 -9.84 10.60 15.76
N GLU A 172 -10.73 11.57 15.56
CA GLU A 172 -11.97 11.68 16.35
C GLU A 172 -12.90 10.47 16.17
N ASP A 173 -13.01 9.93 14.95
CA ASP A 173 -13.81 8.73 14.70
C ASP A 173 -13.19 7.49 15.37
N LEU A 174 -11.86 7.39 15.34
CA LEU A 174 -11.12 6.26 15.87
C LEU A 174 -11.11 6.24 17.41
N LEU A 175 -11.04 7.41 18.07
CA LEU A 175 -11.11 7.54 19.53
C LEU A 175 -12.48 7.12 20.09
N GLN A 176 -13.54 7.19 19.28
CA GLN A 176 -14.88 6.76 19.67
C GLN A 176 -15.16 5.28 19.36
N ALA A 177 -14.30 4.64 18.57
CA ALA A 177 -14.48 3.27 18.15
C ALA A 177 -13.90 2.29 19.19
N ASP A 178 -14.56 1.15 19.36
CA ASP A 178 -13.98 -0.05 19.98
C ASP A 178 -13.13 -0.82 18.96
N PHE A 179 -12.54 -1.94 19.39
CA PHE A 179 -11.61 -2.73 18.57
C PHE A 179 -12.25 -3.15 17.22
N GLU A 180 -13.47 -3.67 17.25
CA GLU A 180 -14.18 -4.09 16.04
C GLU A 180 -14.57 -2.88 15.18
N GLY A 181 -15.04 -1.81 15.81
CA GLY A 181 -15.39 -0.55 15.17
C GLY A 181 -14.21 0.05 14.41
N ALA A 182 -13.01 0.06 15.01
CA ALA A 182 -11.79 0.58 14.39
C ALA A 182 -11.39 -0.26 13.16
N LEU A 183 -11.39 -1.59 13.26
CA LEU A 183 -11.11 -2.47 12.12
C LEU A 183 -12.11 -2.30 10.99
N LYS A 184 -13.41 -2.17 11.32
CA LYS A 184 -14.47 -1.89 10.34
C LYS A 184 -14.28 -0.52 9.69
N PHE A 185 -13.88 0.49 10.48
CA PHE A 185 -13.61 1.83 9.99
C PHE A 185 -12.48 1.81 8.95
N PHE A 186 -11.32 1.22 9.28
CA PHE A 186 -10.18 1.11 8.36
C PHE A 186 -10.53 0.35 7.08
N ARG A 187 -11.32 -0.73 7.19
CA ARG A 187 -11.66 -1.57 6.05
C ARG A 187 -12.69 -0.95 5.10
N VAL A 188 -13.66 -0.21 5.64
CA VAL A 188 -14.87 0.17 4.88
C VAL A 188 -15.05 1.68 4.78
N GLN A 189 -14.94 2.39 5.90
CA GLN A 189 -15.29 3.82 5.95
C GLN A 189 -14.14 4.67 5.44
N LEU A 190 -12.92 4.38 5.88
CA LEU A 190 -11.74 5.16 5.55
C LEU A 190 -11.50 5.27 4.03
N PRO A 191 -11.49 4.17 3.24
CA PRO A 191 -11.26 4.29 1.79
C PRO A 191 -12.39 5.03 1.06
N LYS A 192 -13.64 4.96 1.56
CA LYS A 192 -14.78 5.67 0.96
C LYS A 192 -14.65 7.18 1.04
N ARG A 193 -13.99 7.71 2.08
CA ARG A 193 -13.78 9.16 2.26
C ARG A 193 -12.99 9.78 1.11
N TYR A 194 -12.10 9.02 0.49
CA TYR A 194 -11.18 9.50 -0.55
C TYR A 194 -11.63 9.14 -1.97
N ARG A 195 -12.91 8.82 -2.18
CA ARG A 195 -13.47 8.63 -3.53
C ARG A 195 -13.59 9.95 -4.30
N ALA A 196 -13.82 11.04 -3.57
CA ALA A 196 -13.82 12.38 -4.13
C ALA A 196 -12.38 12.88 -4.28
N GLU A 197 -12.05 13.36 -5.47
CA GLU A 197 -10.71 13.86 -5.83
C GLU A 197 -10.24 14.97 -4.89
N GLU A 198 -11.13 15.90 -4.51
CA GLU A 198 -10.80 16.98 -3.58
C GLU A 198 -10.37 16.48 -2.19
N ASN A 199 -10.99 15.40 -1.70
CA ASN A 199 -10.60 14.79 -0.43
C ASN A 199 -9.24 14.09 -0.54
N ALA A 200 -8.97 13.44 -1.66
CA ALA A 200 -7.68 12.81 -1.92
C ALA A 200 -6.58 13.87 -2.01
N ARG A 201 -6.80 14.95 -2.77
CA ARG A 201 -5.87 16.09 -2.91
C ARG A 201 -5.54 16.71 -1.56
N ARG A 202 -6.56 17.01 -0.75
CA ARG A 202 -6.39 17.55 0.60
C ARG A 202 -5.61 16.61 1.53
N LEU A 203 -5.83 15.30 1.43
CA LEU A 203 -5.05 14.31 2.19
C LEU A 203 -3.57 14.34 1.78
N MET A 204 -3.28 14.44 0.49
CA MET A 204 -1.89 14.50 0.00
C MET A 204 -1.19 15.78 0.46
N GLU A 205 -1.85 16.93 0.40
CA GLU A 205 -1.34 18.18 0.97
C GLU A 205 -1.01 18.03 2.47
N GLN A 206 -1.87 17.36 3.23
CA GLN A 206 -1.61 17.08 4.64
C GLN A 206 -0.42 16.14 4.81
N ALA A 207 -0.33 15.07 4.01
CA ALA A 207 0.76 14.10 4.06
C ALA A 207 2.12 14.76 3.81
N CYS A 208 2.25 15.62 2.80
CA CYS A 208 3.48 16.36 2.52
C CYS A 208 3.87 17.31 3.67
N ASN A 209 2.91 17.75 4.49
CA ASN A 209 3.15 18.58 5.67
C ASN A 209 3.42 17.77 6.95
N VAL A 210 3.24 16.45 6.93
CA VAL A 210 3.59 15.59 8.08
C VAL A 210 5.12 15.50 8.16
N LYS A 211 5.66 15.92 9.31
CA LYS A 211 7.09 15.76 9.59
C LYS A 211 7.37 14.33 10.05
N VAL A 212 7.91 13.51 9.17
CA VAL A 212 8.43 12.19 9.54
C VAL A 212 9.88 12.37 9.96
N LYS A 213 10.18 12.12 11.24
CA LYS A 213 11.55 12.23 11.75
C LYS A 213 12.36 11.03 11.27
N LEU A 214 13.36 11.28 10.42
CA LEU A 214 14.25 10.25 9.90
C LEU A 214 14.89 9.43 11.01
N ILE A 215 15.24 10.04 12.15
CA ILE A 215 15.81 9.33 13.29
C ILE A 215 14.94 8.16 13.80
N ILE A 216 13.61 8.22 13.64
CA ILE A 216 12.70 7.12 14.01
C ILE A 216 12.71 6.03 12.94
N LEU A 217 12.86 6.41 11.68
CA LEU A 217 13.02 5.47 10.58
C LEU A 217 14.40 4.78 10.63
N ASP A 218 15.42 5.48 11.13
CA ASP A 218 16.79 4.96 11.20
C ASP A 218 17.02 4.00 12.37
N ILE A 219 16.06 3.83 13.30
CA ILE A 219 16.20 2.98 14.51
C ILE A 219 16.64 1.54 14.17
N PHE A 220 16.33 1.06 12.97
CA PHE A 220 16.67 -0.29 12.50
C PHE A 220 17.41 -0.34 11.16
N ASP A 221 17.69 0.81 10.53
CA ASP A 221 18.44 0.87 9.27
C ASP A 221 19.98 0.91 9.51
N ILE A 222 20.42 0.82 10.78
CA ILE A 222 21.81 0.57 11.14
C ILE A 222 22.09 -0.95 11.05
N LYS A 223 22.42 -1.42 9.85
CA LYS A 223 23.16 -2.68 9.64
C LYS A 223 24.36 -2.43 8.74
#